data_AF-A0A919X0Q5-F1
#
_entry.id   AF-A0A919X0Q5-F1
#
_cell.length_a   1.000
_cell.length_b   1.000
_cell.length_c   1.000
_cell.angle_alpha   90.00
_cell.angle_beta   90.00
_cell.angle_gamma   90.00
#
_symmetry.space_group_name_H-M   'P 1'
#
loop_
_entity.id
_entity.type
_entity.pdbx_description
1 polymer ?
#
loop_
_entity_poly.entity_id
_entity_poly.type
_entity_poly.pdbx_seq_one_letter_code
_entity_poly.pdbx_strand_id
1 'polypeptide(L)' 'MKNMDELTTKIEDCVNMAYDEIKDRKGKTVNGMFVKEEDLS' A
#
# COMPACT_ATOMS: atom_id res chain seq x y z
N MET A 1 -0.91 -23.58 16.89
CA MET A 1 0.31 -23.60 16.05
C MET A 1 -0.11 -23.14 14.68
N LYS A 2 0.40 -21.99 14.20
CA LYS A 2 0.24 -21.61 12.79
C LYS A 2 1.15 -22.50 11.97
N ASN A 3 0.60 -23.17 10.96
CA ASN A 3 1.36 -24.09 10.12
C ASN A 3 2.32 -23.30 9.24
N MET A 4 3.53 -23.84 9.03
CA MET A 4 4.61 -23.19 8.27
C MET A 4 4.22 -22.85 6.82
N ASP A 5 3.18 -23.51 6.28
CA ASP A 5 2.63 -23.27 4.94
C ASP A 5 1.87 -21.94 4.82
N GLU A 6 1.47 -21.31 5.93
CA GLU A 6 0.83 -19.99 5.96
C GLU A 6 1.82 -18.84 5.71
N LEU A 7 3.13 -19.13 5.69
CA LEU A 7 4.18 -18.13 5.41
C LEU A 7 4.51 -18.00 3.92
N THR A 8 3.73 -18.66 3.04
CA THR A 8 3.78 -18.40 1.60
C THR A 8 2.75 -17.33 1.29
N THR A 9 3.04 -16.06 1.58
CA THR A 9 2.18 -14.97 1.11
C THR A 9 2.22 -15.04 -0.41
N LYS A 10 1.11 -15.47 -1.02
CA LYS A 10 1.00 -15.49 -2.47
C LYS A 10 1.26 -14.07 -2.97
N ILE A 11 1.86 -13.93 -4.15
CA ILE A 11 2.17 -12.60 -4.69
C ILE A 11 0.90 -11.76 -4.76
N GLU A 12 -0.23 -12.39 -5.08
CA GLU A 12 -1.56 -11.80 -5.08
C GLU A 12 -1.96 -11.22 -3.71
N ASP A 13 -1.71 -11.96 -2.62
CA ASP A 13 -2.03 -11.51 -1.26
C ASP A 13 -1.15 -10.31 -0.87
N CYS A 14 0.15 -10.35 -1.20
CA CYS A 14 1.07 -9.23 -1.00
C CYS A 14 0.61 -7.98 -1.75
N VAL A 15 0.22 -8.13 -3.02
CA VAL A 15 -0.22 -7.02 -3.87
C VAL A 15 -1.56 -6.46 -3.40
N ASN A 16 -2.52 -7.32 -3.02
CA ASN A 16 -3.82 -6.91 -2.50
C ASN A 16 -3.67 -6.12 -1.19
N MET A 17 -2.85 -6.60 -0.26
CA MET A 17 -2.56 -5.89 0.99
C MET A 17 -1.91 -4.52 0.73
N ALA A 18 -0.92 -4.47 -0.17
CA ALA A 18 -0.26 -3.21 -0.52
C ALA A 18 -1.23 -2.24 -1.18
N TYR A 19 -2.14 -2.71 -2.02
CA TYR A 19 -3.17 -1.89 -2.65
C TYR A 19 -4.17 -1.35 -1.62
N ASP A 20 -4.71 -2.21 -0.76
CA ASP A 20 -5.69 -1.82 0.26
C ASP A 20 -5.16 -0.75 1.22
N GLU A 21 -3.86 -0.78 1.51
CA GLU A 21 -3.16 0.23 2.33
C GLU A 21 -3.04 1.61 1.64
N ILE A 22 -2.97 1.64 0.30
CA ILE A 22 -2.68 2.88 -0.44
C ILE A 22 -3.85 3.43 -1.25
N LYS A 23 -4.91 2.64 -1.49
CA LYS A 23 -6.00 2.96 -2.43
C LYS A 23 -6.76 4.25 -2.10
N ASP A 24 -6.85 4.61 -0.82
CA ASP A 24 -7.60 5.78 -0.37
C ASP A 24 -6.68 6.99 -0.09
N ARG A 25 -5.38 6.90 -0.41
CA ARG A 25 -4.44 8.02 -0.25
C ARG A 25 -4.82 9.17 -1.18
N LYS A 26 -5.08 10.33 -0.59
CA LYS A 26 -5.32 11.59 -1.31
C LYS A 26 -4.05 12.43 -1.33
N GLY A 27 -3.86 13.19 -2.41
CA GLY A 27 -2.67 14.01 -2.61
C GLY A 27 -2.66 14.72 -3.95
N LYS A 28 -1.56 15.42 -4.22
CA LYS A 28 -1.33 16.13 -5.48
C LYS A 28 0.05 15.79 -6.04
N THR A 29 0.18 15.83 -7.36
CA THR A 29 1.49 15.76 -7.99
C THR A 29 2.13 17.15 -7.99
N VAL A 30 3.27 17.30 -7.33
CA VAL A 30 4.06 18.53 -7.26
C VAL A 30 5.44 18.23 -7.83
N ASN A 31 5.83 18.93 -8.89
CA ASN A 31 7.13 18.73 -9.55
C ASN A 31 7.42 17.27 -9.94
N GLY A 32 6.38 16.52 -10.33
CA GLY A 32 6.50 15.10 -10.70
C GLY A 32 6.53 14.12 -9.53
N MET A 33 6.42 14.58 -8.28
CA MET A 33 6.32 13.74 -7.08
C MET A 33 4.90 13.78 -6.52
N PHE A 34 4.35 12.63 -6.16
CA PHE A 34 3.08 12.58 -5.41
C PHE A 34 3.32 12.99 -3.96
N VAL A 35 2.66 14.06 -3.53
CA VAL A 35 2.68 14.59 -2.16
C VAL A 35 1.31 14.33 -1.54
N LYS A 36 1.28 13.74 -0.34
CA LYS A 36 0.02 13.44 0.34
C LYS A 36 -0.72 14.70 0.75
N GLU A 37 -2.03 14.64 0.82
CA GLU A 37 -2.88 15.77 1.21
C GLU A 37 -2.55 16.29 2.63
N GLU A 38 -2.19 15.38 3.56
CA GLU A 38 -1.76 15.71 4.93
C GLU A 38 -0.43 16.49 4.99
N ASP A 39 0.42 16.37 3.96
CA ASP A 39 1.74 17.01 3.88
C ASP A 39 1.69 18.36 3.12
N LEU A 40 0.52 18.77 2.62
CA LEU A 40 0.32 20.02 1.86
C LEU A 40 -0.12 21.21 2.73
N SER A 41 -0.17 21.03 4.05
CA SER A 41 -0.56 22.05 5.04
C SER A 41 0.58 22.94 5.48
#